data_AF-A0A350CAU2-F1
#
_entry.id   AF-A0A350CAU2-F1
#
_cell.length_a   1.000
_cell.length_b   1.000
_cell.length_c   1.000
_cell.angle_alpha   90.00
_cell.angle_beta   90.00
_cell.angle_gamma   90.00
#
_symmetry.space_group_name_H-M   'P 1'
#
loop_
_entity.id
_entity.type
_entity.pdbx_description
1 polymer ?
#
loop_
_entity_poly.entity_id
_entity_poly.type
_entity_poly.pdbx_seq_one_letter_code
_entity_poly.pdbx_strand_id
1 'polypeptide(L)'
;QSIYGWRGAEVEHIINFGRHFPGTKTVRLENNYRCTADILGCANRLVRHNRQRHDKTLIAHKQSASGVRMQVFDDETAEAENVVQEISYLVQELGIRPKQIAILFRTNEQPRVFEQELRRRKVPYLLVGGQSFFDRR
;
A
#
# COMPACT_ATOMS: atom_id res chain seq x y z
N GLN A 1 6.73 -7.41 -8.49
CA GLN A 1 5.99 -6.14 -8.38
C GLN A 1 5.57 -5.63 -9.77
N SER A 2 5.26 -6.53 -10.71
CA SER A 2 4.66 -6.14 -11.99
C SER A 2 3.16 -5.99 -11.78
N ILE A 3 2.64 -4.78 -11.94
CA ILE A 3 1.21 -4.46 -11.72
C ILE A 3 0.54 -3.85 -12.97
N TYR A 4 1.29 -3.74 -14.08
CA TYR A 4 0.85 -3.12 -15.33
C TYR A 4 0.61 -4.15 -16.44
N GLY A 5 0.23 -5.38 -16.10
CA GLY A 5 -0.05 -6.43 -17.10
C GLY A 5 -1.09 -6.00 -18.13
N TRP A 6 -2.08 -5.22 -17.71
CA TRP A 6 -3.10 -4.62 -18.58
C TRP A 6 -2.56 -3.59 -19.60
N ARG A 7 -1.32 -3.09 -19.41
CA ARG A 7 -0.60 -2.25 -20.38
C ARG A 7 0.48 -3.02 -21.14
N GLY A 8 0.40 -4.36 -21.16
CA GLY A 8 1.36 -5.22 -21.85
C GLY A 8 2.65 -5.50 -21.08
N ALA A 9 2.69 -5.26 -19.76
CA ALA A 9 3.86 -5.64 -18.97
C ALA A 9 3.91 -7.15 -18.72
N GLU A 10 4.91 -7.83 -19.29
CA GLU A 10 5.09 -9.28 -19.15
C GLU A 10 6.10 -9.63 -18.06
N VAL A 11 5.68 -10.45 -17.09
CA VAL A 11 6.55 -10.91 -16.00
C VAL A 11 7.63 -11.90 -16.48
N GLU A 12 7.39 -12.56 -17.61
CA GLU A 12 8.30 -13.56 -18.17
C GLU A 12 9.65 -12.98 -18.55
N HIS A 13 9.71 -11.71 -18.95
CA HIS A 13 10.97 -11.03 -19.29
C HIS A 13 12.00 -11.09 -18.17
N ILE A 14 11.58 -10.84 -16.91
CA ILE A 14 12.50 -10.88 -15.77
C ILE A 14 12.73 -12.32 -15.26
N ILE A 15 11.76 -13.21 -15.44
CA ILE A 15 11.89 -14.62 -15.04
C ILE A 15 12.89 -15.34 -15.94
N ASN A 16 12.79 -15.11 -17.25
CA ASN A 16 13.61 -15.75 -18.28
C ASN A 16 14.90 -14.99 -18.61
N PHE A 17 15.20 -13.89 -17.90
CA PHE A 17 16.35 -13.03 -18.20
C PHE A 17 17.67 -13.81 -18.32
N GLY A 18 17.95 -14.71 -17.37
CA GLY A 18 19.16 -15.54 -17.39
C GLY A 18 19.20 -16.56 -18.52
N ARG A 19 18.06 -16.93 -19.11
CA ARG A 19 17.99 -17.80 -20.29
C ARG A 19 18.30 -17.02 -21.57
N HIS A 20 17.78 -15.79 -21.67
CA HIS A 20 18.03 -14.92 -22.82
C HIS A 20 19.47 -14.38 -22.86
N PHE A 21 20.09 -14.20 -21.70
CA PHE A 21 21.46 -13.69 -21.56
C PHE A 21 22.33 -14.66 -20.75
N PRO A 22 22.88 -15.71 -21.40
CA PRO A 22 23.79 -16.65 -20.75
C PRO A 22 24.99 -15.95 -20.11
N GLY A 23 25.42 -16.42 -18.94
CA GLY A 23 26.50 -15.78 -18.16
C GLY A 23 26.05 -14.65 -17.23
N THR A 24 24.76 -14.32 -17.19
CA THR A 24 24.23 -13.32 -16.25
C THR A 24 24.42 -13.73 -14.80
N LYS A 25 25.01 -12.85 -14.00
CA LYS A 25 25.05 -12.98 -12.53
C LYS A 25 23.76 -12.46 -11.91
N THR A 26 23.04 -13.32 -11.20
CA THR A 26 21.84 -12.91 -10.44
C THR A 26 22.23 -12.53 -9.01
N VAL A 27 21.81 -11.34 -8.57
CA VAL A 27 21.98 -10.87 -7.19
C VAL A 27 20.61 -10.57 -6.60
N ARG A 28 20.29 -11.18 -5.45
CA ARG A 28 19.02 -10.98 -4.74
C ARG A 28 19.23 -10.04 -3.55
N LEU A 29 18.53 -8.91 -3.55
CA LEU A 29 18.50 -7.99 -2.41
C LEU A 29 17.35 -8.35 -1.48
N GLU A 30 17.65 -9.04 -0.38
CA GLU A 30 16.63 -9.61 0.51
C GLU A 30 16.35 -8.73 1.74
N ASN A 31 17.31 -7.89 2.12
CA ASN A 31 17.15 -6.98 3.25
C ASN A 31 16.15 -5.86 2.93
N ASN A 32 15.14 -5.70 3.77
CA ASN A 32 14.15 -4.63 3.71
C ASN A 32 14.35 -3.67 4.88
N TYR A 33 14.72 -2.43 4.55
CA TYR A 33 14.96 -1.35 5.50
C TYR A 33 13.76 -0.40 5.66
N ARG A 34 12.67 -0.65 4.93
CA ARG A 34 11.47 0.21 4.94
C ARG A 34 10.49 -0.25 6.00
N CYS A 35 10.07 -1.51 5.93
CA CYS A 35 8.95 -2.07 6.65
C CYS A 35 9.39 -2.82 7.92
N THR A 36 8.47 -2.93 8.87
CA THR A 36 8.63 -3.71 10.09
C THR A 36 8.46 -5.21 9.82
N ALA A 37 8.90 -6.05 10.75
CA ALA A 37 8.76 -7.50 10.65
C ALA A 37 7.30 -7.95 10.42
N ASP A 38 6.33 -7.34 11.10
CA ASP A 38 4.91 -7.72 10.97
C ASP A 38 4.35 -7.44 9.57
N ILE A 39 4.59 -6.21 9.06
CA ILE A 39 4.16 -5.83 7.70
C ILE A 39 4.83 -6.75 6.68
N LEU A 40 6.14 -7.00 6.83
CA LEU A 40 6.88 -7.83 5.90
C LEU A 40 6.46 -9.30 5.97
N GLY A 41 6.10 -9.79 7.16
CA GLY A 41 5.53 -11.11 7.38
C GLY A 41 4.23 -11.30 6.60
N CYS A 42 3.30 -10.35 6.69
CA CYS A 42 2.07 -10.36 5.89
C CYS A 42 2.36 -10.38 4.39
N ALA A 43 3.27 -9.52 3.92
CA ALA A 43 3.63 -9.44 2.50
C ALA A 43 4.28 -10.75 1.99
N ASN A 44 5.22 -11.32 2.74
CA ASN A 44 5.89 -12.58 2.40
C ASN A 44 4.89 -13.75 2.36
N ARG A 45 3.93 -13.82 3.29
CA ARG A 45 2.89 -14.86 3.28
C ARG A 45 2.00 -14.75 2.04
N LEU A 46 1.47 -13.56 1.76
CA LEU A 46 0.59 -13.35 0.61
C LEU A 46 1.28 -13.70 -0.71
N VAL A 47 2.52 -13.26 -0.89
CA VAL A 47 3.21 -13.35 -2.19
C VAL A 47 3.68 -14.78 -2.54
N ARG A 48 3.67 -15.72 -1.57
CA ARG A 48 3.99 -17.14 -1.78
C ARG A 48 2.92 -17.88 -2.58
N HIS A 49 1.70 -17.36 -2.63
CA HIS A 49 0.62 -17.95 -3.42
C HIS A 49 0.78 -17.72 -4.94
N ASN A 50 1.68 -16.83 -5.37
CA ASN A 50 1.91 -16.54 -6.79
C ASN A 50 2.78 -17.62 -7.45
N ARG A 51 2.30 -18.19 -8.56
CA ARG A 51 2.97 -19.30 -9.27
C ARG A 51 4.20 -18.88 -10.08
N GLN A 52 4.14 -17.76 -10.80
CA GLN A 52 5.22 -17.28 -11.66
C GLN A 52 6.06 -16.21 -10.96
N ARG A 53 7.10 -16.65 -10.23
CA ARG A 53 8.01 -15.75 -9.52
C ARG A 53 9.40 -16.35 -9.34
N HIS A 54 10.37 -15.47 -9.12
CA HIS A 54 11.62 -15.86 -8.48
C HIS A 54 11.38 -16.17 -7.00
N ASP A 55 11.97 -17.25 -6.50
CA ASP A 55 12.00 -17.46 -5.06
C ASP A 55 12.88 -16.37 -4.42
N LYS A 56 12.28 -15.71 -3.43
CA LYS A 56 12.83 -14.55 -2.74
C LYS A 56 11.99 -14.28 -1.51
N THR A 57 12.61 -14.37 -0.35
CA THR A 57 12.01 -13.96 0.94
C THR A 57 12.66 -12.66 1.39
N LEU A 58 11.86 -11.69 1.81
CA LEU A 58 12.39 -10.43 2.33
C LEU A 58 12.62 -10.53 3.85
N ILE A 59 13.71 -9.97 4.34
CA ILE A 59 14.11 -9.97 5.75
C ILE A 59 14.00 -8.54 6.30
N ALA A 60 13.25 -8.35 7.38
CA ALA A 60 13.03 -7.03 7.96
C ALA A 60 14.21 -6.61 8.85
N HIS A 61 14.59 -5.33 8.75
CA HIS A 61 15.59 -4.69 9.64
C HIS A 61 14.96 -3.74 10.66
N LYS A 62 13.63 -3.67 10.72
CA LYS A 62 12.88 -2.84 11.67
C LYS A 62 11.90 -3.68 12.47
N GLN A 63 11.73 -3.30 13.73
CA GLN A 63 10.72 -3.83 14.63
C GLN A 63 9.73 -2.73 15.01
N SER A 64 8.51 -3.12 15.39
CA SER A 64 7.47 -2.23 15.89
C SER A 64 6.70 -2.96 16.98
N ALA A 65 6.26 -2.23 18.01
CA ALA A 65 5.36 -2.77 19.03
C ALA A 65 3.93 -2.93 18.51
N SER A 66 3.56 -2.19 17.47
CA SER A 66 2.25 -2.24 16.83
C SER A 66 2.29 -3.12 15.58
N GLY A 67 1.39 -4.10 15.54
CA GLY A 67 1.20 -5.01 14.41
C GLY A 67 0.21 -4.50 13.36
N VAL A 68 0.00 -5.32 12.32
CA VAL A 68 -0.99 -5.06 11.26
C VAL A 68 -2.39 -5.37 11.78
N ARG A 69 -3.33 -4.44 11.60
CA ARG A 69 -4.75 -4.63 11.95
C ARG A 69 -5.59 -4.86 10.69
N MET A 70 -6.61 -5.71 10.82
CA MET A 70 -7.69 -5.86 9.85
C MET A 70 -8.99 -5.50 10.57
N GLN A 71 -9.75 -4.58 9.98
CA GLN A 71 -11.05 -4.15 10.49
C GLN A 71 -12.07 -4.39 9.39
N VAL A 72 -13.27 -4.82 9.79
CA VAL A 72 -14.42 -5.01 8.91
C VAL A 72 -15.51 -4.07 9.39
N PHE A 73 -16.14 -3.39 8.44
CA PHE A 73 -17.20 -2.44 8.68
C PHE A 73 -18.44 -2.86 7.89
N ASP A 74 -19.61 -2.44 8.35
CA ASP A 74 -20.89 -2.80 7.74
C ASP A 74 -21.06 -2.15 6.35
N ASP A 75 -20.55 -0.93 6.17
CA ASP A 75 -20.58 -0.20 4.92
C ASP A 75 -19.38 0.75 4.75
N GLU A 76 -19.30 1.38 3.57
CA GLU A 76 -18.23 2.33 3.18
C GLU A 76 -18.25 3.63 4.00
N THR A 77 -19.42 4.04 4.51
CA THR A 77 -19.54 5.25 5.33
C THR A 77 -18.98 4.97 6.72
N ALA A 78 -19.34 3.84 7.33
CA ALA A 78 -18.79 3.39 8.61
C ALA A 78 -17.27 3.18 8.54
N GLU A 79 -16.74 2.63 7.43
CA GLU A 79 -15.30 2.52 7.21
C GLU A 79 -14.64 3.91 7.17
N ALA A 80 -15.17 4.83 6.37
CA ALA A 80 -14.62 6.17 6.24
C ALA A 80 -14.66 6.95 7.56
N GLU A 81 -15.77 6.92 8.29
CA GLU A 81 -15.91 7.60 9.57
C GLU A 81 -14.89 7.09 10.59
N ASN A 82 -14.72 5.76 10.71
CA ASN A 82 -13.79 5.16 11.66
C ASN A 82 -12.33 5.42 11.29
N VAL A 83 -11.96 5.23 10.02
CA VAL A 83 -10.59 5.46 9.54
C VAL A 83 -10.20 6.93 9.69
N VAL A 84 -11.07 7.86 9.28
CA VAL A 84 -10.78 9.29 9.39
C VAL A 84 -10.81 9.74 10.85
N GLN A 85 -11.64 9.16 11.71
CA GLN A 85 -11.59 9.41 13.16
C GLN A 85 -10.22 9.06 13.73
N GLU A 86 -9.69 7.89 13.40
CA GLU A 86 -8.37 7.48 13.86
C GLU A 86 -7.27 8.40 13.31
N ILE A 87 -7.32 8.74 12.02
CA ILE A 87 -6.37 9.70 11.43
C ILE A 87 -6.44 11.06 12.13
N SER A 88 -7.65 11.56 12.40
CA SER A 88 -7.85 12.83 13.11
C SER A 88 -7.20 12.80 14.49
N TYR A 89 -7.40 11.71 15.24
CA TYR A 89 -6.74 11.51 16.54
C TYR A 89 -5.21 11.48 16.42
N LEU A 90 -4.66 10.73 15.45
CA LEU A 90 -3.21 10.67 15.22
C LEU A 90 -2.63 12.06 14.89
N VAL A 91 -3.33 12.87 14.11
CA VAL A 91 -2.86 14.19 13.68
C VAL A 91 -3.00 15.24 14.79
N GLN A 92 -4.17 15.29 15.44
CA GLN A 92 -4.52 16.36 16.38
C GLN A 92 -3.97 16.09 17.79
N GLU A 93 -4.08 14.85 18.27
CA GLU A 93 -3.70 14.49 19.64
C GLU A 93 -2.26 13.99 19.72
N LEU A 94 -1.82 13.18 18.74
CA LEU A 94 -0.46 12.62 18.74
C LEU A 94 0.54 13.41 17.88
N GLY A 95 0.10 14.48 17.22
CA GLY A 95 0.98 15.37 16.44
C GLY A 95 1.61 14.70 15.21
N ILE A 96 1.07 13.58 14.73
CA ILE A 96 1.57 12.92 13.52
C ILE A 96 1.30 13.82 12.32
N ARG A 97 2.34 14.10 11.53
CA ARG A 97 2.20 14.95 10.35
C ARG A 97 1.33 14.23 9.30
N PRO A 98 0.31 14.88 8.72
CA PRO A 98 -0.59 14.24 7.73
C PRO A 98 0.16 13.56 6.58
N LYS A 99 1.27 14.13 6.11
CA LYS A 99 2.12 13.55 5.05
C LYS A 99 2.77 12.19 5.37
N GLN A 100 2.68 11.72 6.62
CA GLN A 100 3.15 10.40 7.05
C GLN A 100 2.06 9.33 6.97
N ILE A 101 0.84 9.73 6.61
CA ILE A 101 -0.34 8.87 6.51
C ILE A 101 -0.77 8.82 5.04
N ALA A 102 -1.14 7.64 4.55
CA ALA A 102 -1.68 7.46 3.22
C ALA A 102 -2.84 6.47 3.26
N ILE A 103 -3.90 6.76 2.51
CA ILE A 103 -5.02 5.86 2.26
C ILE A 103 -4.89 5.39 0.81
N LEU A 104 -4.90 4.06 0.59
CA LEU A 104 -4.70 3.47 -0.73
C LEU A 104 -5.97 2.74 -1.16
N PHE A 105 -6.46 3.08 -2.36
CA PHE A 105 -7.68 2.52 -2.93
C PHE A 105 -7.38 1.69 -4.18
N ARG A 106 -8.32 0.81 -4.55
CA ARG A 106 -8.21 0.00 -5.76
C ARG A 106 -8.76 0.70 -6.99
N THR A 107 -9.83 1.50 -6.83
CA THR A 107 -10.49 2.24 -7.90
C THR A 107 -10.63 3.72 -7.54
N ASN A 108 -10.94 4.56 -8.53
CA ASN A 108 -11.05 6.02 -8.37
C ASN A 108 -12.39 6.47 -7.76
N GLU A 109 -13.33 5.56 -7.50
CA GLU A 109 -14.65 5.88 -6.94
C GLU A 109 -14.64 5.83 -5.40
N GLN A 110 -13.82 4.94 -4.83
CA GLN A 110 -13.69 4.75 -3.38
C GLN A 110 -13.27 5.98 -2.56
N PRO A 111 -12.42 6.91 -3.07
CA PRO A 111 -11.97 8.06 -2.27
C PRO A 111 -13.10 9.00 -1.82
N ARG A 112 -14.26 9.00 -2.50
CA ARG A 112 -15.30 10.03 -2.31
C ARG A 112 -15.79 10.16 -0.87
N VAL A 113 -16.13 9.04 -0.22
CA VAL A 113 -16.64 9.04 1.16
C VAL A 113 -15.56 9.44 2.17
N PHE A 114 -14.29 9.07 1.89
CA PHE A 114 -13.15 9.50 2.70
C PHE A 114 -12.86 11.00 2.55
N GLU A 115 -12.92 11.56 1.34
CA GLU A 115 -12.75 13.01 1.14
C GLU A 115 -13.83 13.82 1.90
N GLN A 116 -15.08 13.34 1.91
CA GLN A 116 -16.17 13.97 2.67
C GLN A 116 -15.87 14.00 4.17
N GLU A 117 -15.49 12.85 4.75
CA GLU A 117 -15.19 12.76 6.17
C GLU A 117 -13.91 13.50 6.57
N LEU A 118 -12.85 13.47 5.74
CA LEU A 118 -11.63 14.26 5.95
C LEU A 118 -11.95 15.77 6.02
N ARG A 119 -12.82 16.26 5.12
CA ARG A 119 -13.28 17.66 5.14
C ARG A 119 -14.13 17.97 6.37
N ARG A 120 -15.09 17.10 6.71
CA ARG A 120 -15.95 17.23 7.89
C ARG A 120 -15.13 17.39 9.17
N ARG A 121 -14.06 16.61 9.31
CA ARG A 121 -13.14 16.64 10.46
C ARG A 121 -11.98 17.64 10.33
N LYS A 122 -11.94 18.42 9.24
CA LYS A 122 -10.91 19.42 8.93
C LYS A 122 -9.48 18.84 8.92
N VAL A 123 -9.33 17.60 8.47
CA VAL A 123 -8.03 16.95 8.29
C VAL A 123 -7.46 17.31 6.91
N PRO A 124 -6.26 17.93 6.83
CA PRO A 124 -5.65 18.26 5.54
C PRO A 124 -5.32 17.00 4.73
N TYR A 125 -5.65 17.00 3.45
CA TYR A 125 -5.41 15.85 2.57
C TYR A 125 -4.98 16.29 1.16
N LEU A 126 -4.37 15.35 0.43
CA LEU A 126 -4.01 15.49 -0.97
C LEU A 126 -4.49 14.24 -1.72
N LEU A 127 -5.28 14.43 -2.77
CA LEU A 127 -5.65 13.34 -3.68
C LEU A 127 -4.60 13.20 -4.79
N VAL A 128 -4.11 11.98 -5.02
CA VAL A 128 -3.10 11.67 -6.05
C VAL A 128 -3.70 10.72 -7.07
N GLY A 129 -3.50 11.00 -8.37
CA GLY A 129 -3.93 10.12 -9.46
C GLY A 129 -5.40 10.27 -9.90
N GLY A 130 -6.09 11.30 -9.41
CA GLY A 130 -7.44 11.69 -9.84
C GLY A 130 -7.67 13.19 -9.63
N GLN A 131 -8.81 13.69 -10.10
CA GLN A 131 -9.31 15.02 -9.72
C GLN A 131 -10.17 14.87 -8.46
N SER A 132 -10.02 15.77 -7.49
CA SER A 132 -10.90 15.78 -6.31
C SER A 132 -12.35 15.85 -6.78
N PHE A 133 -13.22 15.06 -6.16
CA PHE A 133 -14.65 15.11 -6.47
C PHE A 133 -15.20 16.53 -6.34
N PHE A 134 -14.68 17.30 -5.38
CA PHE A 134 -15.08 18.69 -5.11
C PHE A 134 -14.48 19.72 -6.06
N ASP A 135 -13.48 19.34 -6.86
CA ASP A 135 -12.88 20.19 -7.89
C ASP A 135 -13.59 20.02 -9.25
N ARG A 136 -14.54 19.07 -9.36
CA ARG A 136 -15.39 18.91 -10.54
C ARG A 136 -16.43 20.03 -10.57
N ARG A 137 -16.20 21.06 -11.39
CA ARG A 137 -17.21 22.07 -11.78
C ARG A 137 -18.21 21.50 -12.77
#